data_AF-A0A6H1U4Q9-F1
#
_entry.id   AF-A0A6H1U4Q9-F1
#
_cell.length_a   1.000
_cell.length_b   1.000
_cell.length_c   1.000
_cell.angle_alpha   90.00
_cell.angle_beta   90.00
_cell.angle_gamma   90.00
#
_symmetry.space_group_name_H-M   'P 1'
#
loop_
_entity.id
_entity.type
_entity.pdbx_description
1 polymer ?
#
loop_
_entity_poly.entity_id
_entity_poly.type
_entity_poly.pdbx_seq_one_letter_code
_entity_poly.pdbx_strand_id
1 'polypeptide(L)'
;MAQLETPLPETDSSKEILCCYVNTTSKIQIARISNIPDRYFERVVFPGQRLMFEALPHAQLEIHTGGMAGAILSDTIHCTRLACN
;
A
#
# COMPACT_ATOMS: atom_id res chain seq x y z
N MET A 1 -27.03 -28.14 -22.25
CA MET A 1 -26.43 -26.93 -22.86
C MET A 1 -25.62 -26.24 -21.77
N ALA A 2 -24.38 -25.88 -22.09
CA ALA A 2 -23.24 -25.74 -21.18
C ALA A 2 -23.43 -24.70 -20.06
N GLN A 3 -23.13 -25.12 -18.84
CA GLN A 3 -22.87 -24.23 -17.71
C GLN A 3 -21.46 -23.67 -17.93
N LEU A 4 -21.36 -22.44 -18.47
CA LEU A 4 -20.10 -21.71 -18.55
C LEU A 4 -19.77 -21.20 -17.14
N GLU A 5 -19.13 -22.06 -16.36
CA GLU A 5 -18.43 -21.65 -15.15
C GLU A 5 -17.23 -20.81 -15.60
N THR A 6 -17.40 -19.49 -15.61
CA THR A 6 -16.26 -18.58 -15.60
C THR A 6 -15.44 -18.88 -14.35
N PRO A 7 -14.15 -19.27 -14.45
CA PRO A 7 -13.31 -19.33 -13.28
C PRO A 7 -13.23 -17.90 -12.71
N LEU A 8 -13.75 -17.73 -11.50
CA LEU A 8 -13.53 -16.52 -10.71
C LEU A 8 -12.01 -16.32 -10.63
N PRO A 9 -11.49 -15.11 -10.90
CA PRO A 9 -10.07 -14.86 -10.76
C PRO A 9 -9.70 -15.23 -9.34
N GLU A 10 -8.69 -16.08 -9.24
CA GLU A 10 -8.19 -16.67 -8.02
C GLU A 10 -7.88 -15.53 -7.06
N THR A 11 -8.82 -15.22 -6.17
CA THR A 11 -8.62 -14.20 -5.13
C THR A 11 -7.43 -14.70 -4.33
N ASP A 12 -6.29 -14.06 -4.57
CA ASP A 12 -4.99 -14.37 -4.00
C ASP A 12 -5.19 -14.72 -2.53
N SER A 13 -5.10 -16.02 -2.20
CA SER A 13 -5.51 -16.55 -0.88
C SER A 13 -4.56 -16.15 0.26
N SER A 14 -3.71 -15.17 -0.02
CA SER A 14 -2.84 -14.48 0.91
C SER A 14 -3.70 -13.62 1.84
N LYS A 15 -3.85 -14.06 3.10
CA LYS A 15 -4.51 -13.24 4.14
C LYS A 15 -3.83 -11.88 4.24
N GLU A 16 -4.65 -10.83 4.34
CA GLU A 16 -4.17 -9.47 4.58
C GLU A 16 -3.43 -9.40 5.92
N ILE A 17 -2.36 -8.62 5.95
CA ILE A 17 -1.54 -8.35 7.13
C ILE A 17 -1.76 -6.91 7.59
N LEU A 18 -1.71 -6.68 8.89
CA LEU A 18 -1.72 -5.35 9.46
C LEU A 18 -0.33 -4.73 9.31
N CYS A 19 -0.25 -3.58 8.64
CA CYS A 19 0.99 -2.83 8.40
C CYS A 19 1.00 -1.52 9.18
N CYS A 20 2.17 -1.15 9.71
CA CYS A 20 2.45 0.04 10.50
C CYS A 20 3.56 0.84 9.82
N TYR A 21 3.21 1.97 9.22
CA TYR A 21 4.18 2.94 8.70
C TYR A 21 4.22 4.17 9.59
N VAL A 22 5.40 4.72 9.85
CA VAL A 22 5.55 6.00 10.57
C VAL A 22 6.34 6.95 9.68
N ASN A 23 5.77 8.11 9.39
CA ASN A 23 6.51 9.17 8.71
C ASN A 23 7.44 9.83 9.72
N THR A 24 8.72 9.47 9.70
CA THR A 24 9.77 10.07 10.53
C THR A 24 10.35 11.36 9.94
N THR A 25 9.89 11.76 8.75
CA THR A 25 10.36 12.98 8.09
C THR A 25 9.56 14.20 8.55
N SER A 26 10.11 15.38 8.31
CA SER A 26 9.43 16.67 8.59
C SER A 26 8.53 17.15 7.44
N LYS A 27 8.26 16.29 6.44
CA LYS A 27 7.44 16.64 5.26
C LYS A 27 6.18 15.80 5.22
N ILE A 28 5.12 16.33 4.61
CA ILE A 28 3.92 15.56 4.30
C ILE A 28 4.27 14.54 3.22
N GLN A 29 3.81 13.31 3.43
CA GLN A 29 3.99 12.19 2.51
C GLN A 29 2.64 11.63 2.08
N ILE A 30 2.61 10.99 0.93
CA ILE A 30 1.47 10.24 0.41
C ILE A 30 1.92 8.78 0.31
N ALA A 31 1.29 7.91 1.08
CA ALA A 31 1.49 6.48 1.05
C ALA A 31 0.49 5.85 0.08
N ARG A 32 0.97 5.12 -0.92
CA ARG A 32 0.17 4.55 -2.01
C ARG A 32 0.51 3.08 -2.23
N ILE A 33 -0.47 2.28 -2.65
CA ILE A 33 -0.21 0.92 -3.18
C ILE A 33 -0.70 0.91 -4.62
N SER A 34 0.22 0.65 -5.55
CA SER A 34 -0.06 0.61 -6.99
C SER A 34 0.15 -0.77 -7.63
N ASN A 35 0.82 -1.66 -6.91
CA ASN A 35 1.30 -2.93 -7.44
C ASN A 35 0.24 -4.04 -7.47
N ILE A 36 -0.94 -3.80 -6.89
CA ILE A 36 -2.07 -4.72 -6.90
C ILE A 36 -3.15 -4.15 -7.84
N PRO A 37 -3.50 -4.85 -8.94
CA PRO A 37 -4.59 -4.40 -9.81
C PRO A 37 -5.90 -4.34 -9.02
N ASP A 38 -6.74 -3.35 -9.33
CA ASP A 38 -8.08 -3.13 -8.74
C ASP A 38 -8.13 -2.84 -7.22
N ARG A 39 -6.99 -2.75 -6.52
CA ARG A 39 -6.91 -2.23 -5.14
C ARG A 39 -6.31 -0.83 -5.13
N TYR A 40 -7.18 0.18 -5.10
CA TYR A 40 -6.75 1.56 -4.88
C TYR A 40 -6.51 1.81 -3.39
N PHE A 41 -5.26 2.09 -3.01
CA PHE A 41 -4.92 2.58 -1.68
C PHE A 41 -4.05 3.83 -1.80
N GLU A 42 -4.51 4.92 -1.20
CA GLU A 42 -3.76 6.17 -1.10
C GLU A 42 -4.15 6.91 0.18
N ARG A 43 -3.14 7.33 0.96
CA ARG A 43 -3.32 8.01 2.24
C ARG A 43 -2.25 9.07 2.47
N VAL A 44 -2.64 10.21 3.01
CA VAL A 44 -1.70 11.25 3.44
C VAL A 44 -1.17 10.91 4.83
N VAL A 45 0.13 11.04 5.02
CA VAL A 45 0.84 10.80 6.29
C VAL A 45 1.58 12.07 6.70
N PHE A 46 1.13 12.71 7.77
CA PHE A 46 1.77 13.90 8.33
C PHE A 46 3.10 13.56 9.02
N PRO A 47 4.00 14.53 9.18
CA PRO A 47 5.21 14.37 9.99
C PRO A 47 4.92 13.79 11.38
N GLY A 48 5.60 12.72 11.74
CA GLY A 48 5.44 12.01 13.02
C GLY A 48 4.18 11.14 13.12
N GLN A 49 3.31 11.13 12.12
CA GLN A 49 2.09 10.32 12.14
C GLN A 49 2.40 8.84 11.88
N ARG A 50 1.68 7.98 12.59
CA ARG A 50 1.61 6.54 12.31
C ARG A 50 0.39 6.24 11.45
N LEU A 51 0.61 5.64 10.28
CA LEU A 51 -0.40 5.07 9.41
C LEU A 51 -0.47 3.57 9.67
N MET A 52 -1.66 3.09 10.05
CA MET A 52 -1.97 1.66 10.13
C MET A 52 -2.95 1.30 9.01
N PHE A 53 -2.71 0.19 8.32
CA PHE A 53 -3.54 -0.26 7.21
C PHE A 53 -3.39 -1.76 6.99
N GLU A 54 -4.39 -2.38 6.37
CA GLU A 54 -4.33 -3.78 5.97
C GLU A 54 -3.92 -3.87 4.49
N ALA A 55 -3.02 -4.79 4.18
CA ALA A 55 -2.54 -5.02 2.82
C ALA A 55 -2.11 -6.47 2.62
N LEU A 56 -2.03 -6.89 1.36
CA LEU A 56 -1.49 -8.20 1.01
C LEU A 56 0.02 -8.25 1.34
N PRO A 57 0.57 -9.40 1.75
CA PRO A 57 2.01 -9.52 2.04
C PRO A 57 2.92 -9.14 0.86
N HIS A 58 2.45 -9.37 -0.36
CA HIS A 58 3.16 -9.03 -1.60
C HIS A 58 2.87 -7.59 -2.09
N ALA A 59 2.02 -6.82 -1.39
CA ALA A 59 1.79 -5.42 -1.69
C ALA A 59 3.05 -4.56 -1.37
N GLN A 60 3.20 -3.47 -2.10
CA GLN A 60 4.28 -2.50 -1.95
C GLN A 60 3.70 -1.13 -1.63
N LEU A 61 4.12 -0.57 -0.49
CA LEU A 61 3.80 0.78 -0.05
C LEU A 61 4.79 1.76 -0.67
N GLU A 62 4.34 2.50 -1.67
CA GLU A 62 5.04 3.64 -2.23
C GLU A 62 4.86 4.87 -1.35
N ILE A 63 5.96 5.54 -1.04
CA ILE A 63 5.97 6.81 -0.32
C ILE A 63 6.31 7.91 -1.29
N HIS A 64 5.36 8.79 -1.57
CA HIS A 64 5.53 9.97 -2.40
C HIS A 64 5.66 11.20 -1.51
N THR A 65 6.75 11.95 -1.63
CA THR A 65 6.95 13.17 -0.82
C THR A 65 6.69 14.40 -1.68
N GLY A 66 6.03 15.40 -1.10
CA GLY A 66 5.85 16.70 -1.75
C GLY A 66 7.18 17.47 -1.83
N GLY A 67 7.67 17.69 -3.05
CA GLY A 67 8.78 18.58 -3.37
C GLY A 67 8.31 19.81 -4.15
N MET A 68 9.21 20.77 -4.40
CA MET A 68 8.91 21.99 -5.19
C MET A 68 8.39 21.71 -6.61
N ALA A 69 8.57 20.50 -7.12
CA ALA A 69 8.16 20.07 -8.45
C ALA A 69 7.00 19.04 -8.44
N GLY A 70 6.28 18.87 -7.32
CA GLY A 70 5.17 17.92 -7.19
C GLY A 70 5.48 16.74 -6.26
N ALA A 71 4.71 15.65 -6.40
CA ALA A 71 4.88 14.42 -5.63
C ALA A 71 5.94 13.53 -6.28
N ILE A 72 7.09 13.36 -5.63
CA ILE A 72 8.18 12.50 -6.12
C ILE A 72 8.12 11.18 -5.36
N LEU A 73 8.05 10.06 -6.09
CA LEU A 73 8.22 8.73 -5.50
C LEU A 73 9.58 8.69 -4.79
N SER A 74 9.52 8.63 -3.47
CA SER A 74 10.68 8.74 -2.59
C SER A 74 11.16 7.36 -2.16
N ASP A 75 10.23 6.44 -1.90
CA ASP A 75 10.57 5.10 -1.44
C ASP A 75 9.47 4.10 -1.83
N THR A 76 9.82 2.81 -1.90
CA THR A 76 8.90 1.70 -2.13
C THR A 76 9.21 0.57 -1.15
N ILE A 77 8.30 0.33 -0.20
CA ILE A 77 8.50 -0.57 0.92
C ILE A 77 7.56 -1.76 0.81
N HIS A 78 8.08 -2.99 0.84
CA HIS A 78 7.23 -4.18 0.89
C HIS A 78 6.42 -4.25 2.20
N CYS A 79 5.12 -4.54 2.12
CA CYS A 79 4.21 -4.59 3.27
C CYS A 79 4.62 -5.62 4.33
N THR A 80 5.28 -6.71 3.93
CA THR A 80 5.92 -7.68 4.85
C THR A 80 6.95 -7.07 5.79
N ARG A 81 7.56 -5.93 5.44
CA ARG A 81 8.51 -5.21 6.30
C ARG A 81 7.84 -4.23 7.25
N LEU A 82 6.58 -3.90 6.99
CA LEU A 82 5.76 -3.01 7.81
C LEU A 82 4.83 -3.78 8.74
N ALA A 83 4.82 -5.12 8.72
CA ALA A 83 3.92 -5.93 9.53
C ALA A 83 3.98 -5.53 11.02
N CYS A 84 2.85 -5.13 11.59
CA CYS A 84 2.71 -4.91 13.02
C CYS A 84 2.57 -6.28 13.69
N ASN A 85 3.57 -6.68 14.47
CA ASN A 85 3.45 -7.82 15.38
C ASN A 85 2.62 -7.47 16.62
#